data_AF-A0A544SSH8-F1
#
_entry.id   AF-A0A544SSH8-F1
#
_cell.length_a   1.000
_cell.length_b   1.000
_cell.length_c   1.000
_cell.angle_alpha   90.00
_cell.angle_beta   90.00
_cell.angle_gamma   90.00
#
_symmetry.space_group_name_H-M   'P 1'
#
loop_
_entity.id
_entity.type
_entity.pdbx_description
1 polymer ?
#
loop_
_entity_poly.entity_id
_entity_poly.type
_entity_poly.pdbx_seq_one_letter_code
_entity_poly.pdbx_strand_id
1 'polypeptide(L)'
;MNVKIRKDSWSAEEDNLLKEIVLKKIEQGLTQISGFEEASILLGRSKQACAFRWNKNLRPQIFKKEYPSKEHVVREVADSSTLQNHLQLAMESYDEMKQSYDEISSAYNLLKKDYEQLLNWAKQGITHLERQ
;
A
#
# COMPACT_ATOMS: atom_id res chain seq x y z
N MET A 1 29.06 5.34 22.54
CA MET A 1 28.60 5.89 21.25
C MET A 1 28.74 4.80 20.20
N ASN A 2 27.63 4.24 19.70
CA ASN A 2 27.69 3.24 18.64
C ASN A 2 27.87 3.98 17.30
N VAL A 3 29.12 4.17 16.90
CA VAL A 3 29.46 4.83 15.63
C VAL A 3 28.99 3.91 14.51
N LYS A 4 27.87 4.26 13.85
CA LYS A 4 27.43 3.59 12.62
C LYS A 4 28.47 3.88 11.54
N ILE A 5 29.39 2.95 11.35
CA ILE A 5 30.42 3.01 10.31
C ILE A 5 29.71 2.98 8.94
N ARG A 6 30.05 3.95 8.09
CA ARG A 6 29.51 4.05 6.74
C ARG A 6 30.05 2.89 5.89
N LYS A 7 29.16 2.03 5.38
CA LYS A 7 29.48 0.95 4.43
C LYS A 7 29.30 1.48 3.00
N ASP A 8 30.40 1.84 2.34
CA ASP A 8 30.36 2.42 0.98
C ASP A 8 30.15 1.39 -0.15
N SER A 9 30.64 0.17 0.02
CA SER A 9 30.61 -0.86 -1.04
C SER A 9 29.61 -1.96 -0.72
N TRP A 10 28.87 -2.43 -1.73
CA TRP A 10 27.97 -3.60 -1.62
C TRP A 10 28.67 -4.86 -2.14
N SER A 11 28.59 -5.94 -1.37
CA SER A 11 29.04 -7.28 -1.77
C SER A 11 27.95 -8.03 -2.55
N ALA A 12 28.35 -9.09 -3.27
CA ALA A 12 27.42 -9.93 -4.01
C ALA A 12 26.46 -10.66 -3.06
N GLU A 13 26.94 -11.06 -1.88
CA GLU A 13 26.17 -11.70 -0.83
C GLU A 13 25.11 -10.75 -0.26
N GLU A 14 25.48 -9.49 0.02
CA GLU A 14 24.54 -8.46 0.45
C GLU A 14 23.47 -8.17 -0.61
N ASP A 15 23.87 -8.13 -1.89
CA ASP A 15 22.93 -7.97 -3.01
C ASP A 15 21.97 -9.15 -3.14
N ASN A 16 22.46 -10.39 -3.01
CA ASN A 16 21.63 -11.60 -3.07
C ASN A 16 20.62 -11.65 -1.93
N LEU A 17 21.05 -11.35 -0.70
CA LEU A 17 20.17 -11.30 0.45
C LEU A 17 19.10 -10.20 0.31
N LEU A 18 19.49 -9.01 -0.18
CA LEU A 18 18.53 -7.94 -0.47
C LEU A 18 17.51 -8.38 -1.54
N LYS A 19 17.95 -9.09 -2.57
CA LYS A 19 17.04 -9.60 -3.62
C LYS A 19 16.04 -10.60 -3.06
N GLU A 20 16.53 -11.61 -2.33
CA GLU A 20 15.70 -12.67 -1.77
C GLU A 20 14.60 -12.11 -0.87
N ILE A 21 14.96 -11.23 0.07
CA ILE A 21 14.00 -10.64 1.01
C ILE A 21 12.94 -9.84 0.26
N VAL A 22 13.35 -8.97 -0.67
CA VAL A 22 12.41 -8.08 -1.36
C VAL A 22 11.49 -8.88 -2.30
N LEU A 23 12.02 -9.86 -3.02
CA LEU A 23 11.21 -10.74 -3.88
C LEU A 23 10.22 -11.57 -3.06
N LYS A 24 10.66 -12.16 -1.94
CA LYS A 24 9.78 -12.89 -1.03
C LYS A 24 8.63 -12.04 -0.51
N LYS A 25 8.88 -10.77 -0.16
CA LYS A 25 7.81 -9.85 0.26
C LYS A 25 6.83 -9.57 -0.87
N ILE A 26 7.32 -9.36 -2.09
CA ILE A 26 6.47 -9.13 -3.27
C ILE A 26 5.59 -10.36 -3.54
N GLU A 27 6.17 -11.57 -3.51
CA GLU A 27 5.44 -12.83 -3.70
C GLU A 27 4.36 -13.06 -2.64
N GLN A 28 4.59 -12.57 -1.41
CA GLN A 28 3.61 -12.60 -0.32
C GLN A 28 2.55 -11.48 -0.39
N GLY A 29 2.58 -10.65 -1.44
CA GLY A 29 1.67 -9.49 -1.57
C GLY A 29 2.00 -8.34 -0.62
N LEU A 30 3.16 -8.35 0.02
CA LEU A 30 3.62 -7.30 0.92
C LEU A 30 4.40 -6.21 0.16
N THR A 31 4.51 -5.05 0.79
CA THR A 31 5.18 -3.90 0.16
C THR A 31 6.70 -4.10 0.10
N GLN A 32 7.34 -3.59 -0.96
CA GLN A 32 8.81 -3.53 -1.05
C GLN A 32 9.43 -2.76 0.12
N ILE A 33 8.70 -1.77 0.66
CA ILE A 33 9.09 -0.98 1.84
C ILE A 33 9.28 -1.89 3.06
N SER A 34 8.40 -2.89 3.24
CA SER A 34 8.53 -3.91 4.29
C SER A 34 9.80 -4.76 4.06
N GLY A 35 10.09 -5.12 2.82
CA GLY A 35 11.34 -5.83 2.47
C GLY A 35 12.59 -5.02 2.75
N PHE A 36 12.59 -3.71 2.47
CA PHE A 36 13.72 -2.84 2.78
C PHE A 36 13.94 -2.67 4.28
N GLU A 37 12.88 -2.68 5.08
CA GLU A 37 12.99 -2.65 6.55
C GLU A 37 13.71 -3.89 7.06
N GLU A 38 13.24 -5.07 6.66
CA GLU A 38 13.82 -6.34 7.06
C GLU A 38 15.28 -6.48 6.60
N ALA A 39 15.55 -6.16 5.33
CA ALA A 39 16.91 -6.20 4.79
C ALA A 39 17.84 -5.19 5.48
N SER A 40 17.33 -4.02 5.89
CA SER A 40 18.15 -3.00 6.58
C SER A 40 18.70 -3.51 7.92
N ILE A 41 17.87 -4.26 8.66
CA ILE A 41 18.24 -4.87 9.93
C ILE A 41 19.31 -5.94 9.70
N LEU A 42 19.05 -6.86 8.76
CA LEU A 42 19.93 -8.00 8.50
C LEU A 42 21.29 -7.60 7.90
N LEU A 43 21.31 -6.59 7.03
CA LEU A 43 22.54 -6.10 6.39
C LEU A 43 23.30 -5.06 7.23
N GLY A 44 22.67 -4.58 8.31
CA GLY A 44 23.18 -3.47 9.11
C GLY A 44 23.32 -2.17 8.30
N ARG A 45 22.43 -1.95 7.32
CA ARG A 45 22.40 -0.76 6.45
C ARG A 45 21.16 0.08 6.74
N SER A 46 21.08 1.30 6.21
CA SER A 46 19.84 2.07 6.30
C SER A 46 18.80 1.56 5.29
N LYS A 47 17.52 1.67 5.65
CA LYS A 47 16.40 1.38 4.75
C LYS A 47 16.52 2.11 3.42
N GLN A 48 16.94 3.38 3.44
CA GLN A 48 17.16 4.20 2.26
C GLN A 48 18.28 3.63 1.37
N ALA A 49 19.37 3.11 1.97
CA ALA A 49 20.44 2.48 1.21
C ALA A 49 19.98 1.19 0.53
N CYS A 50 19.21 0.34 1.23
CA CYS A 50 18.59 -0.86 0.66
C CYS A 50 17.65 -0.51 -0.50
N ALA A 51 16.77 0.48 -0.29
CA ALA A 51 15.85 0.96 -1.33
C ALA A 51 16.59 1.49 -2.56
N PHE A 52 17.65 2.29 -2.36
CA PHE A 52 18.45 2.83 -3.45
C PHE A 52 19.14 1.72 -4.24
N ARG A 53 19.81 0.78 -3.55
CA ARG A 53 20.52 -0.34 -4.18
C ARG A 53 19.57 -1.22 -4.98
N TRP A 54 18.42 -1.56 -4.41
CA TRP A 54 17.37 -2.31 -5.09
C TRP A 54 16.89 -1.58 -6.36
N ASN A 55 16.46 -0.33 -6.23
CA ASN A 55 15.86 0.41 -7.35
C ASN A 55 16.84 0.70 -8.49
N LYS A 56 18.12 0.95 -8.19
CA LYS A 56 19.12 1.32 -9.20
C LYS A 56 19.84 0.13 -9.82
N ASN A 57 20.18 -0.89 -9.04
CA ASN A 57 21.05 -1.97 -9.49
C ASN A 57 20.30 -3.29 -9.65
N LEU A 58 19.50 -3.70 -8.67
CA LEU A 58 18.99 -5.07 -8.59
C LEU A 58 17.66 -5.26 -9.32
N ARG A 59 16.69 -4.34 -9.13
CA ARG A 59 15.37 -4.38 -9.77
C ARG A 59 15.49 -4.35 -11.30
N PRO A 60 16.31 -3.48 -11.92
CA PRO A 60 16.50 -3.56 -13.37
C PRO A 60 17.09 -4.92 -13.78
N GLN A 61 18.10 -5.46 -13.11
CA GLN A 61 18.67 -6.76 -13.50
C GLN A 61 17.64 -7.91 -13.50
N ILE A 62 16.68 -7.87 -12.58
CA ILE A 62 15.64 -8.90 -12.44
C ILE A 62 14.55 -8.72 -13.51
N PHE A 63 13.97 -7.51 -13.60
CA PHE A 63 12.79 -7.25 -14.44
C PHE A 63 13.12 -6.79 -15.87
N LYS A 64 14.38 -6.43 -16.17
CA LYS A 64 14.84 -6.08 -17.54
C LYS A 64 14.96 -7.32 -18.45
N LYS A 65 14.88 -8.54 -17.88
CA LYS A 65 14.75 -9.75 -18.68
C LYS A 65 13.36 -9.88 -19.34
N GLU A 66 12.36 -9.14 -18.85
CA GLU A 66 10.99 -9.11 -19.41
C GLU A 66 10.73 -7.92 -20.34
N TYR A 67 11.56 -6.87 -20.31
CA TYR A 67 11.47 -5.75 -21.24
C TYR A 67 12.87 -5.30 -21.69
N PRO A 68 13.18 -5.34 -23.01
CA PRO A 68 14.49 -4.94 -23.51
C PRO A 68 14.81 -3.51 -23.08
N SER A 69 16.08 -3.33 -22.69
CA SER A 69 16.69 -2.09 -22.27
C SER A 69 16.11 -0.87 -22.97
N LYS A 70 15.35 -0.03 -22.25
CA LYS A 70 15.29 1.38 -22.64
C LYS A 70 16.67 1.99 -22.33
N GLU A 71 17.56 1.93 -23.32
CA GLU A 71 18.74 2.79 -23.42
C GLU A 71 18.32 4.22 -23.09
N HIS A 72 19.14 4.92 -22.30
CA HIS A 72 19.10 6.36 -22.06
C HIS A 72 17.81 7.06 -22.52
N VAL A 73 16.70 6.82 -21.81
CA VAL A 73 15.50 7.63 -22.00
C VAL A 73 15.87 8.99 -21.43
N VAL A 74 16.27 9.90 -22.32
CA VAL A 74 15.97 11.32 -22.16
C VAL A 74 14.62 11.36 -21.47
N ARG A 75 14.52 11.94 -20.26
CA ARG A 75 13.22 12.07 -19.59
C ARG A 75 12.32 12.79 -20.57
N GLU A 76 11.55 12.06 -21.37
CA GLU A 76 10.43 12.61 -22.11
C GLU A 76 9.59 13.23 -21.00
N VAL A 77 9.54 14.55 -21.02
CA VAL A 77 8.67 15.32 -20.14
C VAL A 77 7.32 14.67 -20.32
N ALA A 78 6.82 13.97 -19.28
CA ALA A 78 5.57 13.25 -19.35
C ALA A 78 4.56 14.21 -19.97
N ASP A 79 4.04 13.87 -21.15
CA ASP A 79 3.13 14.73 -21.87
C ASP A 79 2.03 15.14 -20.89
N SER A 80 1.78 16.45 -20.78
CA SER A 80 0.80 17.02 -19.85
C SER A 80 -0.53 16.30 -19.98
N SER A 81 -0.86 15.80 -21.18
CA SER A 81 -2.04 14.99 -21.46
C SER A 81 -2.09 13.68 -20.66
N THR A 82 -0.98 12.97 -20.50
CA THR A 82 -0.92 11.66 -19.83
C THR A 82 -1.10 11.83 -18.33
N LEU A 83 -0.48 12.86 -17.75
CA LEU A 83 -0.67 13.18 -16.34
C LEU A 83 -2.11 13.65 -16.07
N GLN A 84 -2.67 14.47 -16.96
CA GLN A 84 -4.04 14.94 -16.86
C GLN A 84 -5.05 13.80 -16.97
N ASN A 85 -4.84 12.82 -17.86
CA ASN A 85 -5.68 11.64 -17.98
C ASN A 85 -5.63 10.77 -16.71
N HIS A 86 -4.44 10.53 -16.15
CA HIS A 86 -4.33 9.77 -14.89
C HIS A 86 -5.00 10.51 -13.72
N LEU A 87 -4.89 11.83 -13.67
CA LEU A 87 -5.56 12.62 -12.65
C LEU A 87 -7.08 12.52 -12.80
N GLN A 88 -7.59 12.62 -14.03
CA GLN A 88 -9.01 12.50 -14.33
C GLN A 88 -9.56 11.14 -13.86
N LEU A 89 -8.89 10.04 -14.21
CA LEU A 89 -9.28 8.69 -13.77
C LEU A 89 -9.23 8.53 -12.24
N ALA A 90 -8.23 9.13 -11.58
CA ALA A 90 -8.12 9.12 -10.13
C ALA A 90 -9.26 9.92 -9.46
N MET A 91 -9.70 11.02 -10.08
CA MET A 91 -10.83 11.82 -9.60
C MET A 91 -12.16 11.06 -9.79
N GLU A 92 -12.38 10.48 -10.96
CA GLU A 92 -13.59 9.69 -11.25
C GLU A 92 -13.72 8.49 -10.30
N SER A 93 -12.64 7.72 -10.12
CA SER A 93 -12.63 6.60 -9.17
C SER A 93 -12.84 7.03 -7.71
N TYR A 94 -12.36 8.23 -7.34
CA TYR A 94 -12.62 8.79 -6.01
C TYR A 94 -14.09 9.17 -5.83
N ASP A 95 -14.70 9.79 -6.84
CA ASP A 95 -16.11 10.18 -6.80
C ASP A 95 -17.04 8.97 -6.73
N GLU A 96 -16.76 7.91 -7.51
CA GLU A 96 -17.49 6.63 -7.44
C GLU A 96 -17.39 5.96 -6.05
N MET A 97 -16.19 5.95 -5.49
CA MET A 97 -15.96 5.39 -4.15
C MET A 97 -16.71 6.21 -3.08
N LYS A 98 -16.69 7.53 -3.19
CA LYS A 98 -17.37 8.43 -2.27
C LYS A 98 -18.89 8.24 -2.34
N GLN A 99 -19.45 8.13 -3.54
CA GLN A 99 -20.88 7.86 -3.71
C GLN A 99 -21.27 6.52 -3.05
N SER A 100 -20.50 5.47 -3.29
CA SER A 100 -20.73 4.15 -2.67
C SER A 100 -20.69 4.22 -1.15
N TYR A 101 -19.75 5.00 -0.59
CA TYR A 101 -19.65 5.23 0.85
C TYR A 101 -20.88 5.97 1.40
N ASP A 102 -21.34 7.02 0.72
CA ASP A 102 -22.50 7.81 1.14
C ASP A 102 -23.79 6.96 1.13
N GLU A 103 -23.95 6.09 0.14
CA GLU A 103 -25.07 5.14 0.05
C GLU A 103 -25.07 4.14 1.23
N ILE A 104 -23.91 3.52 1.51
CA ILE A 104 -23.76 2.59 2.64
C ILE A 104 -24.01 3.29 3.98
N SER A 105 -23.47 4.50 4.15
CA SER A 105 -23.65 5.32 5.35
C SER A 105 -25.14 5.64 5.58
N SER A 106 -25.86 6.02 4.53
CA SER A 106 -27.30 6.27 4.59
C SER A 106 -28.09 5.01 4.98
N ALA A 107 -27.80 3.88 4.33
CA ALA A 107 -28.44 2.60 4.64
C ALA A 107 -28.19 2.16 6.08
N TYR A 108 -26.97 2.33 6.57
CA TYR A 108 -26.61 2.04 7.97
C TYR A 108 -27.41 2.91 8.95
N ASN A 109 -27.51 4.21 8.70
CA ASN A 109 -28.25 5.12 9.58
C ASN A 109 -29.74 4.78 9.61
N LEU A 110 -30.32 4.37 8.48
CA LEU A 110 -31.70 3.91 8.41
C LEU A 110 -31.90 2.63 9.23
N LEU A 111 -31.05 1.62 9.00
CA LEU A 111 -31.12 0.36 9.73
C LEU A 111 -30.96 0.56 11.25
N LYS A 112 -30.06 1.46 11.66
CA LYS A 112 -29.87 1.82 13.06
C LYS A 112 -31.15 2.40 13.67
N LYS A 113 -31.83 3.29 12.95
CA LYS A 113 -33.10 3.88 13.40
C LYS A 113 -34.19 2.83 13.55
N ASP A 114 -34.33 1.93 12.58
CA ASP A 114 -35.34 0.87 12.64
C ASP A 114 -35.07 -0.10 13.78
N TYR A 115 -33.79 -0.45 14.01
CA TYR A 115 -33.36 -1.24 15.16
C TYR A 115 -33.74 -0.57 16.50
N GLU A 116 -33.47 0.72 16.65
CA GLU A 116 -33.82 1.48 17.87
C GLU A 116 -35.33 1.52 18.10
N GLN A 117 -36.13 1.66 17.04
CA GLN A 117 -37.59 1.62 17.12
C GLN A 117 -38.10 0.24 17.56
N LEU A 118 -37.63 -0.84 16.94
CA LEU A 118 -37.99 -2.21 17.31
C LEU A 118 -37.60 -2.52 18.75
N LEU A 119 -36.41 -2.09 19.18
CA LEU A 119 -35.95 -2.28 20.55
C LEU A 119 -36.88 -1.57 21.56
N ASN A 120 -37.33 -0.35 21.22
CA ASN A 120 -38.27 0.39 22.06
C ASN A 120 -39.64 -0.29 22.12
N TRP A 121 -40.17 -0.76 20.98
CA TRP A 121 -41.44 -1.51 20.94
C TRP A 121 -41.36 -2.82 21.74
N ALA A 122 -40.27 -3.57 21.62
CA ALA A 122 -40.06 -4.80 22.38
C ALA A 122 -40.04 -4.52 23.90
N LYS A 123 -39.32 -3.48 24.33
CA LYS A 123 -39.31 -3.04 25.74
C LYS A 123 -40.70 -2.68 26.24
N GLN A 124 -41.45 -1.88 25.47
CA GLN A 124 -42.81 -1.51 25.83
C GLN A 124 -43.73 -2.74 25.95
N GLY A 125 -43.65 -3.67 24.99
CA GLY A 125 -44.40 -4.92 25.03
C GLY A 125 -44.12 -5.76 26.28
N ILE A 126 -42.85 -5.92 26.65
CA ILE A 126 -42.45 -6.62 27.88
C ILE A 126 -43.04 -5.91 29.11
N THR A 127 -42.91 -4.59 29.22
CA THR A 127 -43.46 -3.85 30.37
C THR A 127 -44.98 -3.94 30.48
N HIS A 128 -45.69 -4.09 29.36
CA HIS A 128 -47.14 -4.30 29.37
C HIS A 128 -47.52 -5.70 29.85
N LEU A 129 -46.78 -6.73 29.44
CA LEU A 129 -46.99 -8.12 29.88
C LEU A 129 -46.68 -8.30 31.38
N GLU A 130 -45.67 -7.62 31.90
CA GLU A 130 -45.30 -7.68 33.33
C GLU A 130 -46.31 -6.96 34.26
N ARG A 131 -47.18 -6.11 33.70
CA ARG A 131 -48.18 -5.33 34.45
C ARG A 131 -49.59 -5.96 34.44
N GLN A 132 -49.81 -7.02 33.66
CA GLN A 132 -51.05 -7.81 33.67
C GLN A 132 -50.92 -9.01 34.62
#